data_AF-A0A345PMQ4-F1
#
_entry.id   AF-A0A345PMQ4-F1
#
_cell.length_a   1.000
_cell.length_b   1.000
_cell.length_c   1.000
_cell.angle_alpha   90.00
_cell.angle_beta   90.00
_cell.angle_gamma   90.00
#
_symmetry.space_group_name_H-M   'P 1'
#
loop_
_entity.id
_entity.type
_entity.pdbx_description
1 polymer ?
#
loop_
_entity_poly.entity_id
_entity_poly.type
_entity_poly.pdbx_seq_one_letter_code
_entity_poly.pdbx_strand_id
1 'polypeptide(L)'
;MNSIKIYSMFNINNVCVLLSMCLTHLGCMSHYRNQMDEGKGDELGVQSTSRMEGISSVSEGDSIQLDKKVKKFLEKEDFEVGLPITNIEIASVITELGRSVDMFPIDSIDKEYISFLNKYGSIDGGGFDVRGPDIYTSDKVKRMLSIQRGFENRCKMHQMKASQIKSCWLIAGIDQGDEYYINLSKTNKHYVYSISPDGKSKIFAKDFLEFLDKFFEAYERKSEEKSYEEDLYEKEEDVESKEFHSMYEK
;
A
#
# COMPACT_ATOMS: atom_id res chain seq x y z
N MET A 1 -21.29 28.40 39.62
CA MET A 1 -22.29 27.89 38.66
C MET A 1 -22.26 28.75 37.42
N ASN A 2 -21.73 28.22 36.32
CA ASN A 2 -22.15 28.47 34.93
C ASN A 2 -21.19 27.73 33.98
N SER A 3 -21.24 26.40 34.04
CA SER A 3 -20.49 25.48 33.18
C SER A 3 -21.38 24.89 32.08
N ILE A 4 -22.28 25.69 31.54
CA ILE A 4 -23.23 25.27 30.51
C ILE A 4 -23.31 26.37 29.46
N LYS A 5 -22.30 26.46 28.60
CA LYS A 5 -22.38 27.24 27.35
C LYS A 5 -21.36 26.88 26.27
N ILE A 6 -20.71 25.71 26.37
CA ILE A 6 -19.85 25.18 25.29
C ILE A 6 -20.48 23.95 24.61
N TYR A 7 -21.44 23.28 25.25
CA TYR A 7 -22.08 22.08 24.71
C TYR A 7 -23.23 22.32 23.71
N SER A 8 -23.57 23.57 23.36
CA SER A 8 -24.66 23.83 22.40
C SER A 8 -24.21 24.16 20.98
N MET A 9 -22.91 24.07 20.66
CA MET A 9 -22.39 24.30 19.30
C MET A 9 -22.02 23.02 18.54
N PHE A 10 -21.97 21.87 19.19
CA PHE A 10 -21.83 20.55 18.55
C PHE A 10 -23.21 19.96 18.24
N ASN A 11 -23.93 20.61 17.33
CA ASN A 11 -25.11 20.02 16.72
C ASN A 11 -24.65 19.15 15.54
N ILE A 12 -25.13 17.91 15.44
CA ILE A 12 -24.70 16.88 14.47
C ILE A 12 -24.73 17.42 13.02
N ASN A 13 -25.64 18.35 12.73
CA ASN A 13 -25.74 18.99 11.41
C ASN A 13 -24.54 19.88 11.04
N ASN A 14 -23.83 20.49 12.01
CA ASN A 14 -22.66 21.33 11.73
C ASN A 14 -21.40 20.50 11.44
N VAL A 15 -21.30 19.29 11.99
CA VAL A 15 -20.18 18.37 11.72
C VAL A 15 -20.22 17.89 10.27
N CYS A 16 -21.41 17.61 9.73
CA CYS A 16 -21.59 17.27 8.32
C CYS A 16 -21.23 18.42 7.37
N VAL A 17 -21.54 19.67 7.74
CA VAL A 17 -21.17 20.84 6.93
C VAL A 17 -19.65 21.05 6.92
N LEU A 18 -18.99 20.92 8.08
CA LEU A 18 -17.51 20.96 8.17
C LEU A 18 -16.84 19.84 7.38
N LEU A 19 -17.36 18.60 7.46
CA LEU A 19 -16.85 17.47 6.65
C LEU A 19 -17.07 17.68 5.14
N SER A 20 -18.17 18.32 4.74
CA SER A 20 -18.45 18.63 3.33
C SER A 20 -17.57 19.76 2.77
N MET A 21 -17.18 20.73 3.61
CA MET A 21 -16.22 21.77 3.25
C MET A 21 -14.80 21.21 3.08
N CYS A 22 -14.40 20.23 3.88
CA CYS A 22 -13.13 19.52 3.67
C CYS A 22 -13.12 18.69 2.37
N LEU A 23 -14.25 18.05 2.02
CA LEU A 23 -14.39 17.29 0.77
C LEU A 23 -14.39 18.17 -0.49
N THR A 24 -14.85 19.42 -0.40
CA THR A 24 -14.87 20.35 -1.54
C THR A 24 -13.54 21.08 -1.74
N HIS A 25 -12.71 21.23 -0.70
CA HIS A 25 -11.36 21.80 -0.83
C HIS A 25 -10.25 20.78 -1.18
N LEU A 26 -10.51 19.48 -1.11
CA LEU A 26 -9.65 18.43 -1.68
C LEU A 26 -9.87 18.23 -3.19
N GLY A 27 -10.77 19.00 -3.80
CA GLY A 27 -11.07 19.01 -5.22
C GLY A 27 -10.13 19.88 -6.08
N CYS A 28 -8.90 20.16 -5.64
CA CYS A 28 -7.87 20.69 -6.53
C CYS A 28 -7.18 19.54 -7.25
N MET A 29 -7.57 19.39 -8.52
CA MET A 29 -7.05 18.46 -9.49
C MET A 29 -5.51 18.46 -9.53
N SER A 30 -4.89 17.29 -9.47
CA SER A 30 -3.58 17.10 -10.09
C SER A 30 -3.74 16.34 -11.41
N HIS A 31 -3.08 16.88 -12.42
CA HIS A 31 -3.30 16.65 -13.83
C HIS A 31 -2.46 15.45 -14.32
N TYR A 32 -2.58 14.26 -13.72
CA TYR A 32 -1.66 13.15 -14.08
C TYR A 32 -2.34 11.85 -14.51
N ARG A 33 -3.66 11.88 -14.75
CA ARG A 33 -4.44 10.71 -15.19
C ARG A 33 -4.10 10.21 -16.61
N ASN A 34 -3.19 10.86 -17.36
CA ASN A 34 -3.01 10.61 -18.80
C ASN A 34 -1.70 9.93 -19.23
N GLN A 35 -0.78 9.48 -18.36
CA GLN A 35 0.52 8.95 -18.83
C GLN A 35 0.84 7.48 -18.49
N MET A 36 -0.13 6.68 -18.02
CA MET A 36 0.08 5.24 -17.78
C MET A 36 -0.64 4.32 -18.79
N ASP A 37 -1.36 4.88 -19.78
CA ASP A 37 -2.13 4.11 -20.77
C ASP A 37 -1.37 3.81 -22.08
N GLU A 38 -0.09 4.20 -22.20
CA GLU A 38 0.73 3.84 -23.37
C GLU A 38 1.64 2.64 -23.07
N GLY A 39 1.04 1.47 -23.00
CA GLY A 39 1.74 0.21 -22.78
C GLY A 39 1.02 -0.98 -23.40
N LYS A 40 1.00 -1.00 -24.75
CA LYS A 40 0.71 -2.09 -25.68
C LYS A 40 0.04 -3.36 -25.12
N GLY A 41 -1.18 -3.59 -25.58
CA GLY A 41 -1.83 -4.89 -25.49
C GLY A 41 -1.04 -5.96 -26.25
N ASP A 42 -0.94 -7.13 -25.63
CA ASP A 42 -0.71 -8.39 -26.31
C ASP A 42 -1.72 -9.41 -25.76
N GLU A 43 -2.63 -9.82 -26.64
CA GLU A 43 -3.48 -10.97 -26.48
C GLU A 43 -2.62 -12.23 -26.50
N LEU A 44 -2.51 -12.96 -25.39
CA LEU A 44 -2.05 -14.35 -25.43
C LEU A 44 -2.99 -15.24 -24.63
N GLY A 45 -3.85 -15.93 -25.37
CA GLY A 45 -4.67 -17.02 -24.88
C GLY A 45 -3.80 -18.18 -24.39
N VAL A 46 -4.03 -18.59 -23.15
CA VAL A 46 -3.29 -19.68 -22.52
C VAL A 46 -4.05 -20.99 -22.73
N GLN A 47 -3.48 -21.89 -23.52
CA GLN A 47 -3.87 -23.30 -23.54
C GLN A 47 -3.22 -24.03 -22.35
N SER A 48 -4.07 -24.81 -21.68
CA SER A 48 -3.78 -25.56 -20.47
C SER A 48 -3.08 -26.89 -20.78
N THR A 49 -1.99 -27.20 -20.09
CA THR A 49 -1.52 -28.60 -19.91
C THR A 49 -1.03 -28.82 -18.48
N SER A 50 -1.28 -30.04 -18.00
CA SER A 50 -1.38 -30.46 -16.62
C SER A 50 -0.09 -31.04 -16.00
N ARG A 51 -0.01 -30.91 -14.66
CA ARG A 51 0.54 -31.83 -13.65
C ARG A 51 2.07 -31.98 -13.57
N MET A 52 2.65 -31.67 -12.40
CA MET A 52 3.08 -32.67 -11.40
C MET A 52 3.52 -31.99 -10.09
N GLU A 53 3.24 -32.65 -8.96
CA GLU A 53 3.61 -32.27 -7.60
C GLU A 53 5.13 -32.30 -7.40
N GLY A 54 5.65 -31.33 -6.66
CA GLY A 54 7.04 -31.28 -6.22
C GLY A 54 7.12 -30.58 -4.87
N ILE A 55 7.53 -31.34 -3.85
CA ILE A 55 7.78 -30.88 -2.48
C ILE A 55 8.84 -29.78 -2.52
N SER A 56 8.46 -28.54 -2.20
CA SER A 56 9.37 -27.40 -2.19
C SER A 56 10.23 -27.43 -0.91
N SER A 57 11.42 -28.00 -1.00
CA SER A 57 12.54 -27.65 -0.13
C SER A 57 12.80 -26.15 -0.24
N VAL A 58 12.66 -25.42 0.88
CA VAL A 58 12.93 -23.98 0.94
C VAL A 58 14.40 -23.74 0.60
N SER A 59 14.66 -23.11 -0.54
CA SER A 59 15.97 -22.63 -0.95
C SER A 59 16.43 -21.52 0.00
N GLU A 60 17.59 -21.66 0.64
CA GLU A 60 18.22 -20.61 1.45
C GLU A 60 18.52 -19.33 0.64
N GLY A 61 18.54 -19.41 -0.69
CA GLY A 61 18.81 -18.29 -1.59
C GLY A 61 17.75 -17.18 -1.55
N ASP A 62 16.48 -17.53 -1.39
CA ASP A 62 15.36 -16.57 -1.51
C ASP A 62 15.26 -15.66 -0.27
N SER A 63 15.52 -16.21 0.92
CA SER A 63 15.52 -15.47 2.20
C SER A 63 16.63 -14.42 2.27
N ILE A 64 17.80 -14.73 1.70
CA ILE A 64 18.94 -13.80 1.62
C ILE A 64 18.61 -12.65 0.65
N GLN A 65 17.91 -12.94 -0.45
CA GLN A 65 17.53 -11.94 -1.44
C GLN A 65 16.53 -10.92 -0.87
N LEU A 66 15.52 -11.38 -0.13
CA LEU A 66 14.56 -10.51 0.56
C LEU A 66 15.25 -9.55 1.52
N ASP A 67 16.09 -10.07 2.43
CA ASP A 67 16.77 -9.26 3.45
C ASP A 67 17.66 -8.18 2.83
N LYS A 68 18.38 -8.52 1.76
CA LYS A 68 19.22 -7.57 1.03
C LYS A 68 18.40 -6.45 0.39
N LYS A 69 17.27 -6.76 -0.26
CA LYS A 69 16.39 -5.76 -0.89
C LYS A 69 15.84 -4.78 0.14
N VAL A 70 15.29 -5.32 1.24
CA VAL A 70 14.69 -4.49 2.29
C VAL A 70 15.72 -3.61 2.97
N LYS A 71 16.87 -4.16 3.40
CA LYS A 71 17.93 -3.36 4.04
C LYS A 71 18.44 -2.24 3.15
N LYS A 72 18.69 -2.52 1.86
CA LYS A 72 19.13 -1.50 0.90
C LYS A 72 18.11 -0.37 0.78
N PHE A 73 16.82 -0.68 0.85
CA PHE A 73 15.76 0.34 0.82
C PHE A 73 15.70 1.16 2.11
N LEU A 74 15.81 0.49 3.28
CA LEU A 74 15.82 1.14 4.59
C LEU A 74 17.02 2.07 4.82
N GLU A 75 18.11 1.93 4.06
CA GLU A 75 19.28 2.82 4.14
C GLU A 75 19.04 4.20 3.48
N LYS A 76 17.92 4.38 2.76
CA LYS A 76 17.69 5.59 1.93
C LYS A 76 17.06 6.76 2.68
N GLU A 77 16.12 6.47 3.57
CA GLU A 77 15.36 7.46 4.34
C GLU A 77 15.03 6.91 5.72
N ASP A 78 14.52 7.78 6.60
CA ASP A 78 14.04 7.40 7.93
C ASP A 78 12.69 6.67 7.83
N PHE A 79 12.74 5.42 7.38
CA PHE A 79 11.62 4.49 7.44
C PHE A 79 11.47 3.90 8.84
N GLU A 80 10.24 3.83 9.32
CA GLU A 80 9.89 3.16 10.56
C GLU A 80 9.63 1.67 10.28
N VAL A 81 10.47 0.81 10.86
CA VAL A 81 10.30 -0.65 10.79
C VAL A 81 9.40 -1.09 11.93
N GLY A 82 8.36 -1.85 11.61
CA GLY A 82 7.37 -2.32 12.56
C GLY A 82 7.79 -3.46 13.49
N LEU A 83 6.79 -4.20 13.97
CA LEU A 83 6.99 -5.32 14.89
C LEU A 83 6.83 -6.67 14.19
N PRO A 84 7.85 -7.56 14.27
CA PRO A 84 7.75 -8.92 13.77
C PRO A 84 6.50 -9.64 14.28
N ILE A 85 5.80 -10.34 13.41
CA ILE A 85 4.64 -11.17 13.75
C ILE A 85 4.97 -12.65 13.53
N THR A 86 4.45 -13.55 14.35
CA THR A 86 4.72 -14.99 14.23
C THR A 86 3.73 -15.68 13.31
N ASN A 87 4.12 -16.84 12.75
CA ASN A 87 3.20 -17.69 11.97
C ASN A 87 1.93 -18.09 12.75
N ILE A 88 2.04 -18.24 14.08
CA ILE A 88 0.89 -18.56 14.94
C ILE A 88 -0.08 -17.38 14.96
N GLU A 89 0.42 -16.16 15.15
CA GLU A 89 -0.40 -14.95 15.12
C GLU A 89 -1.03 -14.72 13.74
N ILE A 90 -0.29 -14.96 12.65
CA ILE A 90 -0.82 -14.88 11.28
C ILE A 90 -1.94 -15.91 11.07
N ALA A 91 -1.77 -17.15 11.54
CA ALA A 91 -2.81 -18.17 11.47
C ALA A 91 -4.06 -17.79 12.27
N SER A 92 -3.90 -17.13 13.42
CA SER A 92 -5.01 -16.55 14.18
C SER A 92 -5.75 -15.48 13.37
N VAL A 93 -5.04 -14.57 12.70
CA VAL A 93 -5.66 -13.57 11.81
C VAL A 93 -6.52 -14.22 10.74
N ILE A 94 -5.99 -15.24 10.04
CA ILE A 94 -6.72 -15.97 9.01
C ILE A 94 -8.00 -16.60 9.57
N THR A 95 -7.88 -17.25 10.73
CA THR A 95 -9.00 -17.91 11.42
C THR A 95 -10.08 -16.89 11.80
N GLU A 96 -9.69 -15.75 12.39
CA GLU A 96 -10.60 -14.68 12.82
C GLU A 96 -11.24 -13.88 11.68
N LEU A 97 -10.66 -13.90 10.48
CA LEU A 97 -11.31 -13.37 9.28
C LEU A 97 -12.48 -14.25 8.80
N GLY A 98 -12.74 -15.39 9.46
CA GLY A 98 -13.81 -16.32 9.07
C GLY A 98 -13.54 -16.97 7.71
N ARG A 99 -12.27 -16.99 7.31
CA ARG A 99 -11.78 -17.69 6.12
C ARG A 99 -11.59 -19.15 6.56
N SER A 100 -12.47 -20.05 6.12
CA SER A 100 -12.42 -21.45 6.56
C SER A 100 -11.02 -22.04 6.30
N VAL A 101 -10.55 -22.88 7.23
CA VAL A 101 -9.21 -23.53 7.17
C VAL A 101 -8.97 -24.26 5.84
N ASP A 102 -10.03 -24.79 5.21
CA ASP A 102 -9.96 -25.44 3.89
C ASP A 102 -9.88 -24.48 2.69
N MET A 103 -10.09 -23.17 2.90
CA MET A 103 -9.99 -22.16 1.85
C MET A 103 -8.66 -21.42 1.87
N PHE A 104 -7.99 -21.28 3.03
CA PHE A 104 -6.82 -20.41 3.18
C PHE A 104 -5.87 -20.87 4.31
N PRO A 105 -5.01 -21.88 4.11
CA PRO A 105 -3.91 -22.14 5.04
C PRO A 105 -2.87 -21.01 4.99
N ILE A 106 -2.02 -20.86 6.01
CA ILE A 106 -0.90 -19.89 5.98
C ILE A 106 -0.01 -20.06 4.74
N ASP A 107 0.17 -21.30 4.29
CA ASP A 107 0.91 -21.68 3.07
C ASP A 107 0.23 -21.21 1.77
N SER A 108 -0.96 -20.63 1.85
CA SER A 108 -1.61 -19.96 0.72
C SER A 108 -1.02 -18.58 0.44
N ILE A 109 -0.46 -17.92 1.46
CA ILE A 109 0.20 -16.63 1.33
C ILE A 109 1.61 -16.84 0.76
N ASP A 110 2.10 -15.87 0.01
CA ASP A 110 3.48 -15.83 -0.50
C ASP A 110 4.50 -15.98 0.65
N LYS A 111 5.45 -16.92 0.51
CA LYS A 111 6.39 -17.29 1.57
C LYS A 111 7.38 -16.17 1.88
N GLU A 112 7.73 -15.36 0.88
CA GLU A 112 8.61 -14.21 1.03
C GLU A 112 7.90 -13.08 1.77
N TYR A 113 6.61 -12.86 1.51
CA TYR A 113 5.82 -11.92 2.30
C TYR A 113 5.68 -12.36 3.77
N ILE A 114 5.45 -13.66 4.02
CA ILE A 114 5.46 -14.19 5.40
C ILE A 114 6.83 -13.98 6.05
N SER A 115 7.93 -14.23 5.33
CA SER A 115 9.28 -14.00 5.83
C SER A 115 9.55 -12.52 6.14
N PHE A 116 8.98 -11.61 5.33
CA PHE A 116 9.01 -10.18 5.58
C PHE A 116 8.29 -9.83 6.88
N LEU A 117 7.03 -10.27 7.04
CA LEU A 117 6.23 -10.05 8.25
C LEU A 117 6.93 -10.61 9.51
N ASN A 118 7.54 -11.79 9.40
CA ASN A 118 8.24 -12.44 10.50
C ASN A 118 9.53 -11.72 10.92
N LYS A 119 10.07 -10.83 10.09
CA LYS A 119 11.36 -10.16 10.34
C LYS A 119 11.22 -8.66 10.56
N TYR A 120 10.39 -8.00 9.79
CA TYR A 120 10.23 -6.54 9.79
C TYR A 120 8.87 -6.13 10.36
N GLY A 121 7.85 -6.99 10.24
CA GLY A 121 6.48 -6.64 10.61
C GLY A 121 5.84 -5.71 9.59
N SER A 122 6.32 -4.49 9.49
CA SER A 122 5.91 -3.48 8.50
C SER A 122 7.07 -2.56 8.16
N ILE A 123 6.88 -1.77 7.12
CA ILE A 123 7.71 -0.59 6.80
C ILE A 123 6.74 0.55 6.55
N ASP A 124 6.94 1.70 7.18
CA ASP A 124 6.14 2.90 7.00
C ASP A 124 7.03 4.14 6.93
N GLY A 125 6.75 5.06 6.02
CA GLY A 125 7.49 6.31 5.87
C GLY A 125 7.28 6.98 4.52
N GLY A 126 7.36 8.31 4.46
CA GLY A 126 7.38 9.05 3.17
C GLY A 126 6.12 8.89 2.29
N GLY A 127 4.99 8.48 2.86
CA GLY A 127 3.79 8.16 2.08
C GLY A 127 3.82 6.79 1.40
N PHE A 128 4.69 5.91 1.88
CA PHE A 128 4.93 4.57 1.38
C PHE A 128 4.83 3.59 2.53
N ASP A 129 4.09 2.50 2.33
CA ASP A 129 3.98 1.50 3.38
C ASP A 129 3.85 0.06 2.85
N VAL A 130 4.58 -0.85 3.51
CA VAL A 130 4.37 -2.30 3.43
C VAL A 130 3.66 -2.72 4.71
N ARG A 131 2.43 -3.18 4.55
CA ARG A 131 1.44 -3.35 5.63
C ARG A 131 1.82 -4.46 6.58
N GLY A 132 1.72 -4.16 7.87
CA GLY A 132 1.78 -5.14 8.95
C GLY A 132 1.68 -4.46 10.30
N PRO A 133 2.09 -5.11 11.40
CA PRO A 133 2.13 -4.47 12.71
C PRO A 133 3.20 -3.38 12.75
N ASP A 134 2.82 -2.17 13.15
CA ASP A 134 3.72 -1.03 13.38
C ASP A 134 4.30 -1.06 14.80
N ILE A 135 5.24 -0.16 15.11
CA ILE A 135 5.90 -0.13 16.43
C ILE A 135 4.96 0.22 17.59
N TYR A 136 3.84 0.88 17.30
CA TYR A 136 2.83 1.29 18.28
C TYR A 136 1.76 0.22 18.50
N THR A 137 1.86 -0.91 17.79
CA THR A 137 0.88 -1.99 17.84
C THR A 137 0.97 -2.77 19.14
N SER A 138 -0.05 -2.63 19.99
CA SER A 138 -0.20 -3.41 21.23
C SER A 138 -0.70 -4.84 21.00
N ASP A 139 -1.52 -5.04 19.95
CA ASP A 139 -2.08 -6.34 19.56
C ASP A 139 -1.91 -6.53 18.05
N LYS A 140 -0.94 -7.37 17.68
CA LYS A 140 -0.54 -7.61 16.28
C LYS A 140 -1.65 -8.28 15.48
N VAL A 141 -2.37 -9.23 16.09
CA VAL A 141 -3.48 -9.93 15.45
C VAL A 141 -4.61 -8.96 15.16
N LYS A 142 -5.00 -8.15 16.16
CA LYS A 142 -6.05 -7.13 15.99
C LYS A 142 -5.67 -6.06 14.97
N ARG A 143 -4.40 -5.64 14.92
CA ARG A 143 -3.92 -4.68 13.91
C ARG A 143 -4.05 -5.25 12.50
N MET A 144 -3.57 -6.47 12.29
CA MET A 144 -3.69 -7.16 10.99
C MET A 144 -5.14 -7.36 10.56
N LEU A 145 -6.02 -7.74 11.51
CA LEU A 145 -7.46 -7.84 11.26
C LEU A 145 -8.07 -6.50 10.85
N SER A 146 -7.69 -5.41 11.51
CA SER A 146 -8.16 -4.07 11.18
C SER A 146 -7.75 -3.65 9.76
N ILE A 147 -6.48 -3.89 9.39
CA ILE A 147 -5.95 -3.62 8.05
C ILE A 147 -6.76 -4.37 7.00
N GLN A 148 -6.91 -5.69 7.16
CA GLN A 148 -7.62 -6.52 6.17
C GLN A 148 -9.11 -6.16 6.10
N ARG A 149 -9.80 -5.99 7.25
CA ARG A 149 -11.22 -5.61 7.24
C ARG A 149 -11.46 -4.24 6.63
N GLY A 150 -10.56 -3.28 6.87
CA GLY A 150 -10.60 -1.96 6.24
C GLY A 150 -10.52 -2.07 4.72
N PHE A 151 -9.58 -2.87 4.22
CA PHE A 151 -9.43 -3.14 2.80
C PHE A 151 -10.63 -3.87 2.19
N GLU A 152 -11.14 -4.92 2.85
CA GLU A 152 -12.34 -5.64 2.39
C GLU A 152 -13.56 -4.70 2.28
N ASN A 153 -13.70 -3.75 3.18
CA ASN A 153 -14.78 -2.76 3.14
C ASN A 153 -14.63 -1.80 1.94
N ARG A 154 -13.41 -1.33 1.65
CA ARG A 154 -13.15 -0.55 0.43
C ARG A 154 -13.47 -1.34 -0.84
N CYS A 155 -13.04 -2.60 -0.90
CA CYS A 155 -13.36 -3.48 -2.03
C CYS A 155 -14.87 -3.65 -2.24
N LYS A 156 -15.66 -3.74 -1.15
CA LYS A 156 -17.13 -3.79 -1.23
C LYS A 156 -17.71 -2.49 -1.79
N MET A 157 -17.17 -1.34 -1.39
CA MET A 157 -17.60 -0.03 -1.93
C MET A 157 -17.36 0.07 -3.44
N HIS A 158 -16.30 -0.56 -3.94
CA HIS A 158 -16.00 -0.68 -5.37
C HIS A 158 -16.72 -1.86 -6.07
N GLN A 159 -17.73 -2.45 -5.43
CA GLN A 159 -18.58 -3.52 -6.00
C GLN A 159 -17.82 -4.80 -6.37
N MET A 160 -16.65 -5.07 -5.78
CA MET A 160 -15.96 -6.35 -5.96
C MET A 160 -16.81 -7.50 -5.40
N LYS A 161 -16.83 -8.64 -6.09
CA LYS A 161 -17.62 -9.80 -5.64
C LYS A 161 -17.06 -10.34 -4.33
N ALA A 162 -17.93 -10.75 -3.41
CA ALA A 162 -17.52 -11.28 -2.10
C ALA A 162 -16.51 -12.43 -2.20
N SER A 163 -16.60 -13.28 -3.21
CA SER A 163 -15.62 -14.35 -3.46
C SER A 163 -14.22 -13.83 -3.85
N GLN A 164 -14.15 -12.74 -4.61
CA GLN A 164 -12.90 -12.08 -4.98
C GLN A 164 -12.28 -11.40 -3.76
N ILE A 165 -13.09 -10.66 -2.99
CA ILE A 165 -12.63 -9.97 -1.77
C ILE A 165 -11.99 -10.94 -0.78
N LYS A 166 -12.60 -12.12 -0.56
CA LYS A 166 -12.06 -13.16 0.32
C LYS A 166 -10.70 -13.71 -0.14
N SER A 167 -10.40 -13.63 -1.44
CA SER A 167 -9.12 -14.06 -2.00
C SER A 167 -8.06 -12.96 -2.02
N CYS A 168 -8.35 -11.75 -1.56
CA CYS A 168 -7.37 -10.68 -1.50
C CYS A 168 -6.69 -10.65 -0.13
N TRP A 169 -5.40 -10.35 -0.13
CA TRP A 169 -4.62 -10.07 1.07
C TRP A 169 -3.83 -8.78 0.86
N LEU A 170 -4.25 -7.69 1.52
CA LEU A 170 -3.59 -6.39 1.41
C LEU A 170 -2.15 -6.47 1.94
N ILE A 171 -1.19 -5.93 1.18
CA ILE A 171 0.24 -5.94 1.52
C ILE A 171 0.92 -4.59 1.50
N ALA A 172 0.39 -3.59 0.78
CA ALA A 172 1.05 -2.28 0.69
C ALA A 172 0.11 -1.17 0.21
N GLY A 173 0.56 0.07 0.34
CA GLY A 173 -0.06 1.25 -0.26
C GLY A 173 0.95 2.38 -0.49
N ILE A 174 0.59 3.31 -1.38
CA ILE A 174 1.31 4.58 -1.57
C ILE A 174 0.31 5.72 -1.40
N ASP A 175 0.43 6.50 -0.34
CA ASP A 175 -0.40 7.68 -0.04
C ASP A 175 -1.90 7.43 -0.28
N GLN A 176 -2.53 8.29 -1.08
CA GLN A 176 -3.91 8.21 -1.55
C GLN A 176 -4.03 7.52 -2.92
N GLY A 177 -2.96 6.84 -3.36
CA GLY A 177 -2.85 6.19 -4.65
C GLY A 177 -3.30 4.74 -4.63
N ASP A 178 -2.59 3.91 -5.39
CA ASP A 178 -2.89 2.49 -5.51
C ASP A 178 -2.59 1.76 -4.19
N GLU A 179 -3.46 0.79 -3.88
CA GLU A 179 -3.21 -0.23 -2.87
C GLU A 179 -2.80 -1.54 -3.54
N TYR A 180 -2.04 -2.38 -2.85
CA TYR A 180 -1.48 -3.60 -3.42
C TYR A 180 -1.85 -4.82 -2.59
N TYR A 181 -2.35 -5.87 -3.26
CA TYR A 181 -2.77 -7.08 -2.59
C TYR A 181 -2.25 -8.33 -3.29
N ILE A 182 -1.92 -9.36 -2.50
CA ILE A 182 -1.62 -10.71 -3.00
C ILE A 182 -2.95 -11.41 -3.32
N ASN A 183 -3.02 -12.00 -4.50
CA ASN A 183 -4.11 -12.88 -4.89
C ASN A 183 -3.90 -14.29 -4.34
N LEU A 184 -4.82 -14.72 -3.47
CA LEU A 184 -4.84 -16.03 -2.84
C LEU A 184 -5.76 -17.04 -3.57
N SER A 185 -6.40 -16.64 -4.66
CA SER A 185 -7.25 -17.56 -5.45
C SER A 185 -6.41 -18.60 -6.21
N LYS A 186 -7.06 -19.68 -6.67
CA LYS A 186 -6.39 -20.75 -7.43
C LYS A 186 -5.77 -20.28 -8.74
N THR A 187 -6.33 -19.25 -9.36
CA THR A 187 -5.85 -18.71 -10.64
C THR A 187 -4.94 -17.52 -10.36
N ASN A 188 -3.74 -17.47 -10.94
CA ASN A 188 -2.76 -16.43 -10.67
C ASN A 188 -2.45 -16.29 -9.17
N LYS A 189 -2.36 -17.42 -8.46
CA LYS A 189 -2.00 -17.45 -7.04
C LYS A 189 -0.64 -16.77 -6.86
N HIS A 190 -0.48 -16.03 -5.77
CA HIS A 190 0.72 -15.25 -5.40
C HIS A 190 0.97 -13.99 -6.22
N TYR A 191 0.26 -13.77 -7.32
CA TYR A 191 0.39 -12.53 -8.08
C TYR A 191 -0.06 -11.35 -7.22
N VAL A 192 0.69 -10.26 -7.30
CA VAL A 192 0.34 -8.99 -6.68
C VAL A 192 -0.42 -8.15 -7.69
N TYR A 193 -1.58 -7.67 -7.27
CA TYR A 193 -2.40 -6.74 -8.03
C TYR A 193 -2.30 -5.35 -7.40
N SER A 194 -2.30 -4.31 -8.23
CA SER A 194 -2.64 -2.97 -7.76
C SER A 194 -4.14 -2.75 -7.92
N ILE A 195 -4.73 -2.03 -6.98
CA ILE A 195 -6.10 -1.53 -7.05
C ILE A 195 -6.06 -0.02 -6.88
N SER A 196 -6.53 0.69 -7.90
CA SER A 196 -6.59 2.15 -7.88
C SER A 196 -7.76 2.64 -7.02
N PRO A 197 -7.75 3.93 -6.62
CA PRO A 197 -8.85 4.52 -5.84
C PRO A 197 -10.23 4.46 -6.50
N ASP A 198 -10.30 4.28 -7.83
CA ASP A 198 -11.56 4.05 -8.55
C ASP A 198 -12.01 2.58 -8.56
N GLY A 199 -11.23 1.68 -7.95
CA GLY A 199 -11.54 0.26 -7.79
C GLY A 199 -11.09 -0.63 -8.94
N LYS A 200 -10.33 -0.12 -9.91
CA LYS A 200 -9.80 -0.94 -11.02
C LYS A 200 -8.58 -1.71 -10.56
N SER A 201 -8.57 -3.01 -10.84
CA SER A 201 -7.46 -3.89 -10.48
C SER A 201 -6.67 -4.34 -11.70
N LYS A 202 -5.34 -4.33 -11.60
CA LYS A 202 -4.42 -4.82 -12.64
C LYS A 202 -3.29 -5.64 -12.02
N ILE A 203 -2.74 -6.58 -12.78
CA ILE A 203 -1.57 -7.34 -12.35
C ILE A 203 -0.38 -6.38 -12.26
N PHE A 204 0.31 -6.36 -11.13
CA PHE A 204 1.48 -5.52 -10.88
C PHE A 204 2.77 -6.34 -10.85
N ALA A 205 2.76 -7.50 -10.18
CA ALA A 205 3.91 -8.41 -10.09
C ALA A 205 3.46 -9.88 -9.97
N LYS A 206 4.35 -10.82 -10.29
CA LYS A 206 4.07 -12.27 -10.25
C LYS A 206 4.24 -12.88 -8.86
N ASP A 207 5.05 -12.25 -8.02
CA ASP A 207 5.34 -12.67 -6.65
C ASP A 207 5.75 -11.47 -5.79
N PHE A 208 6.00 -11.70 -4.50
CA PHE A 208 6.36 -10.64 -3.57
C PHE A 208 7.76 -10.03 -3.83
N LEU A 209 8.72 -10.80 -4.33
CA LEU A 209 10.07 -10.28 -4.60
C LEU A 209 10.07 -9.33 -5.81
N GLU A 210 9.39 -9.71 -6.89
CA GLU A 210 9.19 -8.84 -8.05
C GLU A 210 8.36 -7.60 -7.65
N PHE A 211 7.38 -7.76 -6.75
CA PHE A 211 6.65 -6.63 -6.20
C PHE A 211 7.60 -5.65 -5.50
N LEU A 212 8.47 -6.10 -4.60
CA LEU A 212 9.39 -5.20 -3.89
C LEU A 212 10.29 -4.42 -4.85
N ASP A 213 10.81 -5.06 -5.90
CA ASP A 213 11.63 -4.37 -6.92
C ASP A 213 10.86 -3.23 -7.57
N LYS A 214 9.67 -3.52 -8.11
CA LYS A 214 8.83 -2.52 -8.78
C LYS A 214 8.32 -1.45 -7.82
N PHE A 215 8.03 -1.84 -6.58
CA PHE A 215 7.43 -0.98 -5.58
C PHE A 215 8.45 0.03 -5.04
N PHE A 216 9.68 -0.41 -4.75
CA PHE A 216 10.78 0.49 -4.39
C PHE A 216 11.18 1.40 -5.54
N GLU A 217 11.24 0.89 -6.78
CA GLU A 217 11.51 1.72 -7.95
C GLU A 217 10.44 2.80 -8.17
N ALA A 218 9.16 2.47 -7.94
CA ALA A 218 8.07 3.43 -8.03
C ALA A 218 8.16 4.55 -6.98
N TYR A 219 8.65 4.23 -5.77
CA TYR A 219 8.92 5.24 -4.75
C TYR A 219 10.05 6.20 -5.16
N GLU A 220 11.14 5.65 -5.69
CA GLU A 220 12.32 6.42 -6.09
C GLU A 220 12.02 7.43 -7.20
N ARG A 221 11.23 7.04 -8.20
CA ARG A 221 10.83 8.00 -9.26
C ARG A 221 10.01 9.17 -8.71
N LYS A 222 9.18 8.90 -7.69
CA LYS A 222 8.35 9.93 -7.05
C LYS A 222 9.17 10.89 -6.19
N SER A 223 10.23 10.42 -5.52
CA SER A 223 11.11 11.30 -4.76
C SER A 223 11.99 12.15 -5.67
N GLU A 224 12.47 11.59 -6.78
CA GLU A 224 13.23 12.34 -7.80
C GLU A 224 12.38 13.46 -8.41
N GLU A 225 11.14 13.18 -8.84
CA GLU A 225 10.24 14.20 -9.41
C GLU A 225 9.95 15.36 -8.43
N LYS A 226 9.75 15.06 -7.15
CA LYS A 226 9.59 16.09 -6.11
C LYS A 226 10.83 16.96 -5.92
N SER A 227 12.02 16.35 -5.92
CA SER A 227 13.29 17.08 -5.82
C SER A 227 13.50 18.02 -7.01
N TYR A 228 13.14 17.61 -8.23
CA TYR A 228 13.24 18.47 -9.40
C TYR A 228 12.26 19.65 -9.36
N GLU A 229 11.04 19.44 -8.86
CA GLU A 229 10.07 20.53 -8.69
C GLU A 229 10.54 21.53 -7.62
N GLU A 230 11.04 21.06 -6.47
CA GLU A 230 11.60 21.94 -5.42
C GLU A 230 12.81 22.75 -5.92
N ASP A 231 13.74 22.13 -6.65
CA ASP A 231 14.90 22.81 -7.27
C ASP A 231 14.49 23.87 -8.32
N LEU A 232 13.34 23.71 -8.96
CA LEU A 232 12.78 24.67 -9.91
C LEU A 232 12.20 25.90 -9.18
N TYR A 233 11.45 25.67 -8.11
CA TYR A 233 10.87 26.75 -7.30
C TYR A 233 11.95 27.57 -6.58
N GLU A 234 12.99 26.94 -6.03
CA GLU A 234 14.11 27.68 -5.41
C GLU A 234 14.83 28.59 -6.42
N LYS A 235 14.98 28.14 -7.68
CA LYS A 235 15.58 28.96 -8.74
C LYS A 235 14.67 30.12 -9.18
N GLU A 236 13.36 29.95 -9.16
CA GLU A 236 12.42 31.02 -9.53
C GLU A 236 12.37 32.12 -8.45
N GLU A 237 12.36 31.75 -7.16
CA GLU A 237 12.43 32.73 -6.05
C GLU A 237 13.75 33.52 -6.06
N ASP A 238 14.86 32.87 -6.41
CA ASP A 238 16.18 33.51 -6.56
C ASP A 238 16.24 34.49 -7.74
N VAL A 239 15.43 34.29 -8.77
CA VAL A 239 15.34 35.19 -9.93
C VAL A 239 14.44 36.37 -9.61
N GLU A 240 13.26 36.13 -9.02
CA GLU A 240 12.35 37.22 -8.62
C GLU A 240 12.97 38.14 -7.57
N SER A 241 13.71 37.60 -6.58
CA SER A 241 14.35 38.40 -5.54
C SER A 241 15.47 39.31 -6.08
N LYS A 242 16.23 38.85 -7.09
CA LYS A 242 17.28 39.63 -7.78
C LYS A 242 16.68 40.71 -8.68
N GLU A 243 15.62 40.40 -9.41
CA GLU A 243 14.91 41.40 -10.22
C GLU A 243 14.29 42.48 -9.33
N PHE A 244 13.69 42.08 -8.20
CA PHE A 244 13.10 42.99 -7.23
C PHE A 244 14.15 43.92 -6.59
N HIS A 245 15.33 43.41 -6.20
CA HIS A 245 16.42 44.25 -5.67
C HIS A 245 16.97 45.23 -6.71
N SER A 246 17.05 44.85 -7.98
CA SER A 246 17.54 45.73 -9.05
C SER A 246 16.62 46.93 -9.35
N MET A 247 15.32 46.84 -9.00
CA MET A 247 14.37 47.94 -9.20
C MET A 247 14.53 49.08 -8.18
N TYR A 248 15.13 48.82 -7.01
CA TYR A 248 15.27 49.81 -5.94
C TYR A 248 16.68 50.44 -5.85
N GLU A 249 17.63 50.05 -6.71
CA GLU A 249 18.99 50.61 -6.78
C GLU A 249 19.17 51.72 -7.85
N LYS A 250 18.10 52.42 -8.25
CA LYS A 250 18.19 53.57 -9.18
C LYS A 250 17.88 54.91 -8.51
#